data_AF-A0A133N6A0-F1
#
_entry.id   AF-A0A133N6A0-F1
#
_cell.length_a   1.000
_cell.length_b   1.000
_cell.length_c   1.000
_cell.angle_alpha   90.00
_cell.angle_beta   90.00
_cell.angle_gamma   90.00
#
_symmetry.space_group_name_H-M   'P 1'
#
loop_
_entity.id
_entity.type
_entity.pdbx_description
1 polymer ?
#
loop_
_entity_poly.entity_id
_entity_poly.type
_entity_poly.pdbx_seq_one_letter_code
_entity_poly.pdbx_strand_id
1 'polypeptide(L)'
;MKVVVIGGGWSGVAAAIEAKKMGADVVLFEKTDLLLGLGNVGGIMRNNGRYTASEELIAMGGGDLINITDKVSRHKDIPFPGHEHAWLYDVNLVEGEVKRYVQSLGIETKMVSRIIDIKQEDNKILGVYTSDGQYYPGDVFIETTGSTGPMGNCLRYGNGCSMCILRCPSFGPRISISSRCGVEDIQGERVGDELGAFSGSCKLAKETLSEEIRKELDEKGCVVLKIPKEDVNYDKLNTKVCQQYALKEFAENVVLLDTGHAV
;
A
#
# COMPACT_ATOMS: atom_id res chain seq x y z
N MET A 1 4.58 28.40 3.30
CA MET A 1 3.97 27.37 4.16
C MET A 1 4.69 26.07 3.90
N LYS A 2 5.21 25.44 4.95
CA LYS A 2 5.93 24.17 4.89
C LYS A 2 5.03 23.02 5.36
N VAL A 3 4.79 22.06 4.48
CA VAL A 3 3.99 20.87 4.74
C VAL A 3 4.93 19.67 4.93
N VAL A 4 4.81 19.01 6.08
CA VAL A 4 5.55 17.79 6.41
C VAL A 4 4.61 16.61 6.27
N VAL A 5 4.89 15.74 5.29
CA VAL A 5 4.11 14.51 5.07
C VAL A 5 4.87 13.33 5.64
N ILE A 6 4.22 12.54 6.49
CA ILE A 6 4.83 11.45 7.25
C ILE A 6 4.29 10.11 6.75
N GLY A 7 5.08 9.41 5.95
CA GLY A 7 4.77 8.11 5.34
C GLY A 7 4.54 8.24 3.84
N GLY A 8 5.42 7.64 3.03
CA GLY A 8 5.44 7.69 1.57
C GLY A 8 4.59 6.63 0.88
N GLY A 9 3.49 6.17 1.49
CA GLY A 9 2.50 5.33 0.84
C GLY A 9 1.63 6.10 -0.16
N TRP A 10 0.63 5.45 -0.76
CA TRP A 10 -0.29 6.08 -1.73
C TRP A 10 -0.87 7.42 -1.26
N SER A 11 -1.42 7.46 -0.05
CA SER A 11 -2.02 8.68 0.50
C SER A 11 -1.00 9.78 0.74
N GLY A 12 0.21 9.44 1.23
CA GLY A 12 1.24 10.44 1.51
C GLY A 12 1.84 11.03 0.24
N VAL A 13 2.08 10.20 -0.77
CA VAL A 13 2.54 10.67 -2.08
C VAL A 13 1.47 11.56 -2.73
N ALA A 14 0.20 11.15 -2.71
CA ALA A 14 -0.90 11.97 -3.24
C ALA A 14 -1.00 13.32 -2.50
N ALA A 15 -0.97 13.30 -1.16
CA ALA A 15 -1.01 14.52 -0.35
C ALA A 15 0.18 15.45 -0.64
N ALA A 16 1.38 14.90 -0.80
CA ALA A 16 2.57 15.67 -1.13
C ALA A 16 2.48 16.33 -2.52
N ILE A 17 1.98 15.60 -3.52
CA ILE A 17 1.73 16.12 -4.88
C ILE A 17 0.74 17.28 -4.83
N GLU A 18 -0.41 17.10 -4.18
CA GLU A 18 -1.44 18.13 -4.14
C GLU A 18 -1.00 19.36 -3.34
N ALA A 19 -0.36 19.17 -2.19
CA ALA A 19 0.21 20.29 -1.43
C ALA A 19 1.23 21.09 -2.26
N LYS A 20 2.06 20.39 -3.06
CA LYS A 20 3.05 21.05 -3.93
C LYS A 20 2.39 21.82 -5.07
N LYS A 21 1.38 21.25 -5.72
CA LYS A 21 0.59 21.94 -6.76
C LYS A 21 -0.11 23.20 -6.23
N MET A 22 -0.51 23.19 -4.96
CA MET A 22 -1.06 24.37 -4.27
C MET A 22 0.01 25.40 -3.85
N GLY A 23 1.28 25.18 -4.19
CA GLY A 23 2.37 26.13 -3.94
C GLY A 23 3.02 26.00 -2.57
N ALA A 24 2.75 24.93 -1.81
CA ALA A 24 3.45 24.68 -0.56
C ALA A 24 4.91 24.22 -0.78
N ASP A 25 5.75 24.47 0.20
CA ASP A 25 7.04 23.79 0.34
C ASP A 25 6.79 22.46 1.04
N VAL A 26 7.23 21.34 0.45
CA VAL A 26 6.81 20.00 0.87
C VAL A 26 8.02 19.13 1.12
N VAL A 27 8.05 18.51 2.30
CA VAL A 27 8.99 17.44 2.65
C VAL A 27 8.21 16.16 2.94
N LEU A 28 8.49 15.11 2.17
CA LEU A 28 7.90 13.79 2.32
C LEU A 28 8.90 12.84 3.00
N PHE A 29 8.52 12.31 4.16
CA PHE A 29 9.30 11.32 4.89
C PHE A 29 8.79 9.91 4.61
N GLU A 30 9.71 8.99 4.32
CA GLU A 30 9.42 7.57 4.17
C GLU A 30 10.43 6.75 4.98
N LYS A 31 9.92 5.81 5.78
CA LYS A 31 10.77 4.99 6.65
C LYS A 31 11.61 3.98 5.87
N THR A 32 11.15 3.57 4.70
CA THR A 32 11.81 2.60 3.82
C THR A 32 12.60 3.29 2.70
N ASP A 33 13.22 2.48 1.86
CA ASP A 33 13.94 2.88 0.65
C ASP A 33 13.03 3.04 -0.59
N LEU A 34 11.73 2.75 -0.48
CA LEU A 34 10.76 2.77 -1.57
C LEU A 34 9.51 3.56 -1.21
N LEU A 35 8.95 4.30 -2.17
CA LEU A 35 7.60 4.87 -2.04
C LEU A 35 6.53 3.79 -2.25
N LEU A 36 5.26 4.14 -2.00
CA LEU A 36 4.04 3.34 -2.24
C LEU A 36 3.78 2.16 -1.29
N GLY A 37 4.78 1.68 -0.55
CA GLY A 37 4.62 0.60 0.43
C GLY A 37 4.02 -0.68 -0.18
N LEU A 38 2.82 -1.07 0.27
CA LEU A 38 2.09 -2.26 -0.24
C LEU A 38 1.67 -2.12 -1.72
N GLY A 39 1.71 -0.91 -2.28
CA GLY A 39 1.54 -0.67 -3.72
C GLY A 39 2.57 -1.40 -4.59
N ASN A 40 3.73 -1.75 -4.05
CA ASN A 40 4.78 -2.48 -4.78
C ASN A 40 4.58 -4.00 -4.78
N VAL A 41 3.40 -4.48 -4.40
CA VAL A 41 3.06 -5.91 -4.37
C VAL A 41 1.72 -6.18 -5.04
N GLY A 42 0.66 -5.44 -4.69
CA GLY A 42 -0.70 -5.79 -5.10
C GLY A 42 -0.97 -5.64 -6.60
N GLY A 43 -0.58 -4.53 -7.22
CA GLY A 43 -0.71 -4.34 -8.67
C GLY A 43 -2.12 -4.15 -9.23
N ILE A 44 -3.18 -4.29 -8.44
CA ILE A 44 -4.57 -4.22 -8.94
C ILE A 44 -5.13 -2.80 -8.81
N MET A 45 -5.54 -2.22 -9.94
CA MET A 45 -6.22 -0.92 -10.02
C MET A 45 -7.45 -1.03 -10.95
N ARG A 46 -8.25 0.05 -11.03
CA ARG A 46 -9.41 0.15 -11.94
C ARG A 46 -10.44 -0.98 -11.80
N ASN A 47 -10.52 -1.62 -10.64
CA ASN A 47 -11.46 -2.72 -10.38
C ASN A 47 -12.59 -2.27 -9.44
N ASN A 48 -13.84 -2.63 -9.72
CA ASN A 48 -14.97 -2.46 -8.81
C ASN A 48 -14.96 -1.06 -8.16
N GLY A 49 -14.99 -0.98 -6.81
CA GLY A 49 -14.95 0.29 -6.09
C GLY A 49 -13.67 1.12 -6.32
N ARG A 50 -12.52 0.52 -6.67
CA ARG A 50 -11.32 1.29 -7.04
C ARG A 50 -11.50 2.04 -8.34
N TYR A 51 -12.33 1.53 -9.27
CA TYR A 51 -12.66 2.27 -10.50
C TYR A 51 -13.38 3.56 -10.14
N THR A 52 -14.49 3.48 -9.40
CA THR A 52 -15.27 4.64 -8.97
C THR A 52 -14.41 5.66 -8.21
N ALA A 53 -13.65 5.21 -7.20
CA ALA A 53 -12.79 6.09 -6.43
C ALA A 53 -11.71 6.77 -7.30
N SER A 54 -11.20 6.09 -8.33
CA SER A 54 -10.24 6.67 -9.26
C SER A 54 -10.86 7.79 -10.10
N GLU A 55 -12.07 7.57 -10.62
CA GLU A 55 -12.79 8.57 -11.42
C GLU A 55 -13.18 9.79 -10.58
N GLU A 56 -13.61 9.59 -9.33
CA GLU A 56 -13.89 10.67 -8.39
C GLU A 56 -12.64 11.49 -8.07
N LEU A 57 -11.51 10.83 -7.82
CA LEU A 57 -10.23 11.50 -7.56
C LEU A 57 -9.77 12.35 -8.76
N ILE A 58 -9.92 11.83 -9.98
CA ILE A 58 -9.60 12.56 -11.21
C ILE A 58 -10.52 13.78 -11.35
N ALA A 59 -11.84 13.60 -11.14
CA ALA A 59 -12.82 14.68 -11.24
C ALA A 59 -12.57 15.81 -10.22
N MET A 60 -12.03 15.48 -9.04
CA MET A 60 -11.65 16.45 -8.01
C MET A 60 -10.30 17.16 -8.26
N GLY A 61 -9.61 16.87 -9.37
CA GLY A 61 -8.35 17.52 -9.75
C GLY A 61 -7.08 16.78 -9.32
N GLY A 62 -7.22 15.61 -8.69
CA GLY A 62 -6.11 14.69 -8.44
C GLY A 62 -5.88 13.76 -9.63
N GLY A 63 -5.49 12.52 -9.34
CA GLY A 63 -5.40 11.44 -10.34
C GLY A 63 -4.02 11.20 -10.94
N ASP A 64 -2.98 11.91 -10.54
CA ASP A 64 -1.62 11.73 -11.06
C ASP A 64 -1.13 10.29 -10.87
N LEU A 65 -1.34 9.76 -9.67
CA LEU A 65 -0.98 8.38 -9.34
C LEU A 65 -1.82 7.37 -10.12
N ILE A 66 -3.07 7.69 -10.42
CA ILE A 66 -3.95 6.84 -11.25
C ILE A 66 -3.43 6.83 -12.69
N ASN A 67 -3.09 7.99 -13.24
CA ASN A 67 -2.52 8.11 -14.58
C ASN A 67 -1.19 7.36 -14.70
N ILE A 68 -0.35 7.39 -13.65
CA ILE A 68 0.89 6.60 -13.61
C ILE A 68 0.58 5.10 -13.58
N THR A 69 -0.34 4.62 -12.74
CA THR A 69 -0.69 3.19 -12.69
C THR A 69 -1.30 2.72 -14.01
N ASP A 70 -2.15 3.52 -14.63
CA ASP A 70 -2.77 3.25 -15.92
C ASP A 70 -1.74 3.18 -17.06
N LYS A 71 -0.71 4.05 -17.01
CA LYS A 71 0.38 4.07 -17.97
C LYS A 71 1.25 2.82 -17.86
N VAL A 72 1.54 2.36 -16.64
CA VAL A 72 2.38 1.16 -16.41
C VAL A 72 1.56 -0.12 -16.25
N SER A 73 0.29 -0.10 -16.62
CA SER A 73 -0.57 -1.27 -16.69
C SER A 73 -0.15 -2.23 -17.79
N ARG A 74 0.16 -3.47 -17.40
CA ARG A 74 0.48 -4.58 -18.31
C ARG A 74 -0.79 -5.17 -18.89
N HIS A 75 -1.79 -5.34 -18.03
CA HIS A 75 -3.10 -5.88 -18.39
C HIS A 75 -4.17 -4.85 -18.06
N LYS A 76 -5.14 -4.73 -18.94
CA LYS A 76 -6.26 -3.79 -18.82
C LYS A 76 -7.55 -4.53 -19.14
N ASP A 77 -8.59 -4.21 -18.39
CA ASP A 77 -9.94 -4.73 -18.58
C ASP A 77 -10.00 -6.26 -18.59
N ILE A 78 -9.32 -6.89 -17.61
CA ILE A 78 -9.30 -8.34 -17.49
C ILE A 78 -10.27 -8.83 -16.39
N PRO A 79 -10.93 -9.98 -16.61
CA PRO A 79 -11.73 -10.61 -15.58
C PRO A 79 -10.89 -11.58 -14.72
N PHE A 80 -11.23 -11.66 -13.44
CA PHE A 80 -10.82 -12.74 -12.54
C PHE A 80 -11.89 -12.92 -11.45
N PRO A 81 -11.87 -13.98 -10.61
CA PRO A 81 -12.97 -14.25 -9.68
C PRO A 81 -13.39 -13.03 -8.83
N GLY A 82 -14.63 -12.55 -9.01
CA GLY A 82 -15.18 -11.36 -8.33
C GLY A 82 -14.89 -10.01 -9.00
N HIS A 83 -14.28 -10.00 -10.19
CA HIS A 83 -13.81 -8.81 -10.90
C HIS A 83 -14.02 -8.96 -12.41
N GLU A 84 -14.69 -7.98 -13.04
CA GLU A 84 -14.98 -8.05 -14.48
C GLU A 84 -14.01 -7.23 -15.34
N HIS A 85 -13.44 -6.15 -14.79
CA HIS A 85 -12.76 -5.10 -15.56
C HIS A 85 -11.47 -4.61 -14.89
N ALA A 86 -10.72 -5.50 -14.23
CA ALA A 86 -9.54 -5.10 -13.46
C ALA A 86 -8.35 -4.72 -14.36
N TRP A 87 -7.54 -3.77 -13.90
CA TRP A 87 -6.27 -3.43 -14.53
C TRP A 87 -5.12 -3.84 -13.60
N LEU A 88 -4.05 -4.39 -14.18
CA LEU A 88 -2.88 -4.84 -13.46
C LEU A 88 -1.65 -4.00 -13.85
N TYR A 89 -1.22 -3.14 -12.93
CA TYR A 89 0.00 -2.35 -13.09
C TYR A 89 1.26 -3.13 -12.72
N ASP A 90 2.34 -2.82 -13.44
CA ASP A 90 3.64 -3.42 -13.19
C ASP A 90 4.25 -2.87 -11.90
N VAL A 91 4.29 -3.70 -10.86
CA VAL A 91 4.81 -3.32 -9.55
C VAL A 91 6.32 -3.07 -9.56
N ASN A 92 7.04 -3.53 -10.57
CA ASN A 92 8.47 -3.25 -10.74
C ASN A 92 8.73 -1.89 -11.42
N LEU A 93 7.73 -1.30 -12.08
CA LEU A 93 7.85 -0.02 -12.77
C LEU A 93 7.26 1.14 -11.98
N VAL A 94 6.16 0.91 -11.26
CA VAL A 94 5.34 1.97 -10.66
C VAL A 94 6.12 2.86 -9.68
N GLU A 95 6.95 2.29 -8.81
CA GLU A 95 7.70 3.06 -7.81
C GLU A 95 8.65 4.05 -8.48
N GLY A 96 9.36 3.60 -9.52
CA GLY A 96 10.30 4.43 -10.25
C GLY A 96 9.61 5.58 -10.99
N GLU A 97 8.46 5.32 -11.62
CA GLU A 97 7.67 6.38 -12.27
C GLU A 97 7.14 7.40 -11.25
N VAL A 98 6.60 6.92 -10.12
CA VAL A 98 6.10 7.80 -9.06
C VAL A 98 7.23 8.63 -8.45
N LYS A 99 8.38 8.03 -8.15
CA LYS A 99 9.54 8.72 -7.58
C LYS A 99 10.06 9.80 -8.53
N ARG A 100 10.18 9.50 -9.83
CA ARG A 100 10.55 10.49 -10.86
C ARG A 100 9.53 11.63 -10.91
N TYR A 101 8.24 11.31 -10.84
CA TYR A 101 7.20 12.33 -10.86
C TYR A 101 7.28 13.27 -9.66
N VAL A 102 7.35 12.72 -8.44
CA VAL A 102 7.52 13.49 -7.19
C VAL A 102 8.76 14.38 -7.24
N GLN A 103 9.89 13.86 -7.72
CA GLN A 103 11.12 14.64 -7.90
C GLN A 103 10.99 15.74 -8.95
N SER A 104 10.29 15.48 -10.06
CA SER A 104 10.06 16.47 -11.12
C SER A 104 9.23 17.67 -10.65
N LEU A 105 8.38 17.48 -9.64
CA LEU A 105 7.62 18.54 -8.99
C LEU A 105 8.47 19.34 -7.98
N GLY A 106 9.73 18.95 -7.72
CA GLY A 106 10.59 19.58 -6.73
C GLY A 106 10.12 19.35 -5.29
N ILE A 107 9.53 18.18 -5.01
CA ILE A 107 9.18 17.73 -3.66
C ILE A 107 10.43 17.11 -3.03
N GLU A 108 10.81 17.57 -1.83
CA GLU A 108 11.91 16.98 -1.09
C GLU A 108 11.48 15.62 -0.50
N THR A 109 12.21 14.54 -0.83
CA THR A 109 11.96 13.21 -0.27
C THR A 109 13.07 12.80 0.68
N LYS A 110 12.72 12.49 1.93
CA LYS A 110 13.60 11.92 2.95
C LYS A 110 13.30 10.42 3.08
N MET A 111 14.04 9.61 2.34
CA MET A 111 13.95 8.14 2.39
C MET A 111 14.74 7.60 3.59
N VAL A 112 14.43 6.37 4.02
CA VAL A 112 15.07 5.71 5.18
C VAL A 112 15.06 6.63 6.42
N SER A 113 14.02 7.44 6.54
CA SER A 113 13.91 8.50 7.55
C SER A 113 12.61 8.30 8.31
N ARG A 114 12.66 7.44 9.32
CA ARG A 114 11.50 7.10 10.14
C ARG A 114 11.25 8.21 11.17
N ILE A 115 10.08 8.84 11.11
CA ILE A 115 9.61 9.73 12.18
C ILE A 115 9.21 8.90 13.40
N ILE A 116 9.66 9.33 14.58
CA ILE A 116 9.42 8.61 15.85
C ILE A 116 8.76 9.48 16.93
N ASP A 117 8.82 10.80 16.78
CA ASP A 117 8.31 11.74 17.78
C ASP A 117 7.98 13.10 17.16
N ILE A 118 7.34 13.96 17.94
CA ILE A 118 6.98 15.33 17.58
C ILE A 118 7.50 16.34 18.60
N LYS A 119 7.62 17.59 18.19
CA LYS A 119 7.65 18.72 19.12
C LYS A 119 6.28 19.40 19.09
N GLN A 120 5.66 19.48 20.26
CA GLN A 120 4.35 20.12 20.44
C GLN A 120 4.42 21.13 21.60
N GLU A 121 3.77 22.27 21.41
CA GLU A 121 3.52 23.28 22.44
C GLU A 121 2.01 23.54 22.47
N ASP A 122 1.40 23.38 23.64
CA ASP A 122 -0.05 23.35 23.81
C ASP A 122 -0.73 22.38 22.82
N ASN A 123 -1.55 22.90 21.91
CA ASN A 123 -2.26 22.14 20.87
C ASN A 123 -1.65 22.35 19.47
N LYS A 124 -0.40 22.81 19.37
CA LYS A 124 0.28 23.09 18.11
C LYS A 124 1.54 22.24 17.94
N ILE A 125 1.57 21.47 16.86
CA ILE A 125 2.78 20.76 16.41
C ILE A 125 3.72 21.78 15.77
N LEU A 126 4.98 21.78 16.20
CA LEU A 126 6.03 22.68 15.71
C LEU A 126 7.03 21.96 14.79
N GLY A 127 7.15 20.65 14.93
CA GLY A 127 8.06 19.84 14.13
C GLY A 127 8.03 18.37 14.49
N VAL A 128 8.84 17.59 13.78
CA VAL A 128 8.96 16.14 13.94
C VAL A 128 10.42 15.74 14.19
N TYR A 129 10.62 14.60 14.84
CA TYR A 129 11.92 13.99 15.07
C TYR A 129 12.05 12.68 14.31
N THR A 130 13.14 12.55 13.55
CA THR A 130 13.54 11.29 12.91
C THR A 130 14.20 10.35 13.91
N SER A 131 14.30 9.06 13.56
CA SER A 131 14.88 8.02 14.41
C SER A 131 16.37 8.19 14.71
N ASP A 132 17.08 8.99 13.92
CA ASP A 132 18.48 9.39 14.15
C ASP A 132 18.61 10.69 14.97
N GLY A 133 17.48 11.25 15.45
CA GLY A 133 17.44 12.40 16.34
C GLY A 133 17.40 13.76 15.65
N GLN A 134 17.32 13.83 14.32
CA GLN A 134 17.21 15.10 13.61
C GLN A 134 15.81 15.72 13.78
N TYR A 135 15.79 17.05 13.90
CA TYR A 135 14.56 17.82 14.05
C TYR A 135 14.17 18.53 12.75
N TYR A 136 12.90 18.43 12.37
CA TYR A 136 12.36 19.07 11.18
C TYR A 136 11.14 19.93 11.53
N PRO A 137 11.23 21.27 11.41
CA PRO A 137 10.09 22.15 11.63
C PRO A 137 9.13 22.11 10.44
N GLY A 138 7.86 22.43 10.69
CA GLY A 138 6.80 22.54 9.69
C GLY A 138 5.62 23.37 10.18
N ASP A 139 4.78 23.82 9.24
CA ASP A 139 3.55 24.57 9.54
C ASP A 139 2.32 23.64 9.58
N VAL A 140 2.32 22.62 8.72
CA VAL A 140 1.24 21.62 8.57
C VAL A 140 1.85 20.23 8.54
N PHE A 141 1.21 19.28 9.21
CA PHE A 141 1.67 17.90 9.33
C PHE A 141 0.58 16.96 8.83
N ILE A 142 0.91 16.08 7.89
CA ILE A 142 -0.01 15.10 7.33
C ILE A 142 0.52 13.71 7.69
N GLU A 143 -0.15 13.02 8.61
CA GLU A 143 0.19 11.65 8.98
C GLU A 143 -0.43 10.65 8.00
N THR A 144 0.41 9.99 7.23
CA THR A 144 0.05 8.92 6.28
C THR A 144 0.91 7.67 6.52
N THR A 145 1.18 7.37 7.79
CA THR A 145 2.03 6.25 8.22
C THR A 145 1.39 4.88 7.96
N GLY A 146 0.13 4.85 7.53
CA GLY A 146 -0.67 3.64 7.34
C GLY A 146 -1.07 3.01 8.67
N SER A 147 -1.55 1.77 8.62
CA SER A 147 -2.04 1.03 9.79
C SER A 147 -1.44 -0.37 9.93
N THR A 148 -0.44 -0.72 9.11
CA THR A 148 0.18 -2.04 9.20
C THR A 148 0.94 -2.19 10.52
N GLY A 149 0.60 -3.23 11.28
CA GLY A 149 1.16 -3.49 12.59
C GLY A 149 2.67 -3.78 12.57
N PRO A 150 3.37 -3.57 13.70
CA PRO A 150 4.77 -3.97 13.87
C PRO A 150 4.93 -5.49 13.85
N MET A 151 6.18 -5.97 13.84
CA MET A 151 6.48 -7.42 13.92
C MET A 151 5.81 -8.10 15.12
N GLY A 152 5.67 -7.40 16.25
CA GLY A 152 4.95 -7.91 17.42
C GLY A 152 3.49 -8.25 17.11
N ASN A 153 2.81 -7.50 16.25
CA ASN A 153 1.45 -7.82 15.81
C ASN A 153 1.44 -9.02 14.86
N CYS A 154 2.45 -9.15 14.00
CA CYS A 154 2.58 -10.34 13.15
C CYS A 154 2.76 -11.62 13.98
N LEU A 155 3.48 -11.56 15.10
CA LEU A 155 3.65 -12.66 16.04
C LEU A 155 2.41 -12.93 16.89
N ARG A 156 1.75 -11.86 17.38
CA ARG A 156 0.60 -11.97 18.28
C ARG A 156 -0.66 -12.45 17.57
N TYR A 157 -0.91 -11.93 16.37
CA TYR A 157 -2.17 -12.13 15.65
C TYR A 157 -2.03 -13.02 14.42
N GLY A 158 -0.80 -13.24 13.92
CA GLY A 158 -0.53 -14.01 12.71
C GLY A 158 0.41 -15.18 12.96
N ASN A 159 1.09 -15.64 11.90
CA ASN A 159 2.04 -16.75 11.95
C ASN A 159 3.50 -16.29 12.07
N GLY A 160 3.73 -15.08 12.59
CA GLY A 160 5.05 -14.45 12.65
C GLY A 160 5.38 -13.57 11.44
N CYS A 161 6.62 -13.06 11.40
CA CYS A 161 7.07 -12.11 10.38
C CYS A 161 7.66 -12.84 9.17
N SER A 162 7.06 -12.65 7.99
CA SER A 162 7.59 -13.11 6.69
C SER A 162 8.41 -12.06 5.95
N MET A 163 8.77 -10.96 6.63
CA MET A 163 9.47 -9.80 6.05
C MET A 163 8.80 -9.31 4.75
N CYS A 164 7.53 -8.92 4.83
CA CYS A 164 6.81 -8.32 3.70
C CYS A 164 7.51 -7.04 3.20
N ILE A 165 7.01 -6.44 2.12
CA ILE A 165 7.60 -5.26 1.45
C ILE A 165 7.90 -4.07 2.38
N LEU A 166 7.21 -3.97 3.52
CA LEU A 166 7.45 -2.93 4.53
C LEU A 166 8.75 -3.12 5.32
N ARG A 167 9.34 -4.32 5.30
CA ARG A 167 10.68 -4.66 5.79
C ARG A 167 10.97 -4.06 7.18
N CYS A 168 10.02 -4.25 8.11
CA CYS A 168 10.13 -3.78 9.50
C CYS A 168 11.42 -4.21 10.23
N PRO A 169 11.99 -5.42 10.01
CA PRO A 169 13.30 -5.77 10.57
C PRO A 169 14.42 -4.79 10.19
N SER A 170 14.37 -4.19 9.01
CA SER A 170 15.40 -3.27 8.50
C SER A 170 15.08 -1.80 8.82
N PHE A 171 13.82 -1.39 8.68
CA PHE A 171 13.43 0.02 8.75
C PHE A 171 12.73 0.42 10.06
N GLY A 172 12.45 -0.56 10.91
CA GLY A 172 11.66 -0.39 12.12
C GLY A 172 10.14 -0.37 11.87
N PRO A 173 9.36 -0.41 12.96
CA PRO A 173 7.91 -0.45 12.93
C PRO A 173 7.28 0.93 12.62
N ARG A 174 5.98 0.93 12.28
CA ARG A 174 5.15 2.14 12.35
C ARG A 174 5.18 2.70 13.78
N ILE A 175 5.28 4.02 13.90
CA ILE A 175 4.98 4.77 15.12
C ILE A 175 3.72 5.59 14.86
N SER A 176 2.78 5.56 15.80
CA SER A 176 1.56 6.37 15.76
C SER A 176 1.90 7.82 16.11
N ILE A 177 1.78 8.73 15.14
CA ILE A 177 2.11 10.15 15.37
C ILE A 177 0.94 10.83 16.08
N SER A 178 -0.29 10.49 15.75
CA SER A 178 -1.50 10.79 16.54
C SER A 178 -1.30 10.49 18.03
N SER A 179 -0.80 9.30 18.39
CA SER A 179 -0.53 8.95 19.79
C SER A 179 0.56 9.81 20.42
N ARG A 180 1.58 10.22 19.66
CA ARG A 180 2.57 11.21 20.12
C ARG A 180 1.96 12.58 20.37
N CYS A 181 0.84 12.91 19.72
CA CYS A 181 0.05 14.11 19.98
C CYS A 181 -0.95 13.94 21.15
N GLY A 182 -0.99 12.77 21.81
CA GLY A 182 -1.97 12.46 22.84
C GLY A 182 -3.35 12.05 22.31
N VAL A 183 -3.45 11.69 21.02
CA VAL A 183 -4.69 11.22 20.38
C VAL A 183 -4.61 9.72 20.11
N GLU A 184 -5.62 8.97 20.53
CA GLU A 184 -5.65 7.52 20.29
C GLU A 184 -5.98 7.18 18.83
N ASP A 185 -5.30 6.17 18.29
CA ASP A 185 -5.65 5.61 16.99
C ASP A 185 -7.00 4.87 17.07
N ILE A 186 -7.87 5.12 16.08
CA ILE A 186 -9.11 4.36 15.94
C ILE A 186 -8.77 2.91 15.56
N GLN A 187 -9.29 1.96 16.33
CA GLN A 187 -9.07 0.53 16.10
C GLN A 187 -10.26 -0.05 15.32
N GLY A 188 -9.97 -0.74 14.21
CA GLY A 188 -10.97 -1.52 13.51
C GLY A 188 -11.20 -2.86 14.20
N GLU A 189 -12.43 -3.33 14.24
CA GLU A 189 -12.85 -4.60 14.85
C GLU A 189 -13.45 -5.55 13.80
N ARG A 190 -13.25 -6.86 14.00
CA ARG A 190 -13.94 -7.95 13.31
C ARG A 190 -15.02 -8.53 14.21
N VAL A 191 -15.80 -9.46 13.66
CA VAL A 191 -16.83 -10.20 14.40
C VAL A 191 -16.24 -10.79 15.69
N GLY A 192 -16.90 -10.54 16.83
CA GLY A 192 -16.48 -11.05 18.14
C GLY A 192 -15.42 -10.20 18.84
N ASP A 193 -15.42 -8.87 18.62
CA ASP A 193 -14.50 -7.89 19.24
C ASP A 193 -13.01 -8.16 18.96
N GLU A 194 -12.71 -8.91 17.88
CA GLU A 194 -11.34 -9.18 17.46
C GLU A 194 -10.73 -7.96 16.76
N LEU A 195 -9.60 -7.46 17.28
CA LEU A 195 -8.94 -6.29 16.71
C LEU A 195 -8.30 -6.57 15.33
N GLY A 196 -8.44 -5.60 14.43
CA GLY A 196 -7.79 -5.55 13.13
C GLY A 196 -8.34 -6.55 12.13
N ALA A 197 -7.71 -6.62 10.95
CA ALA A 197 -8.06 -7.58 9.91
C ALA A 197 -6.81 -8.07 9.18
N PHE A 198 -6.88 -9.26 8.60
CA PHE A 198 -5.76 -9.85 7.86
C PHE A 198 -5.91 -9.64 6.35
N SER A 199 -4.84 -9.14 5.76
CA SER A 199 -4.64 -9.09 4.32
C SER A 199 -3.34 -9.79 3.98
N GLY A 200 -3.36 -10.58 2.91
CA GLY A 200 -2.17 -11.25 2.41
C GLY A 200 -2.33 -11.57 0.94
N SER A 201 -1.29 -11.26 0.18
CA SER A 201 -1.01 -11.81 -1.13
C SER A 201 0.41 -12.37 -1.12
N CYS A 202 0.66 -13.37 -1.95
CA CYS A 202 1.96 -14.01 -2.06
C CYS A 202 2.59 -13.62 -3.38
N LYS A 203 3.72 -12.92 -3.32
CA LYS A 203 4.50 -12.60 -4.51
C LYS A 203 5.40 -13.78 -4.87
N LEU A 204 5.19 -14.36 -6.04
CA LEU A 204 6.04 -15.36 -6.66
C LEU A 204 6.84 -14.73 -7.79
N ALA A 205 8.10 -15.13 -7.93
CA ALA A 205 8.87 -14.82 -9.13
C ALA A 205 8.21 -15.55 -10.31
N LYS A 206 7.73 -14.79 -11.31
CA LYS A 206 6.96 -15.37 -12.42
C LYS A 206 7.78 -16.42 -13.17
N GLU A 207 9.09 -16.24 -13.20
CA GLU A 207 10.08 -17.10 -13.85
C GLU A 207 10.16 -18.50 -13.23
N THR A 208 9.71 -18.69 -11.99
CA THR A 208 9.72 -20.01 -11.32
C THR A 208 8.50 -20.86 -11.67
N LEU A 209 7.53 -20.30 -12.39
CA LEU A 209 6.32 -21.02 -12.83
C LEU A 209 6.60 -21.80 -14.12
N SER A 210 5.76 -22.80 -14.41
CA SER A 210 5.85 -23.56 -15.66
C SER A 210 5.70 -22.65 -16.89
N GLU A 211 6.24 -23.06 -18.03
CA GLU A 211 6.09 -22.32 -19.29
C GLU A 211 4.62 -22.07 -19.66
N GLU A 212 3.77 -23.07 -19.45
CA GLU A 212 2.32 -22.97 -19.69
C GLU A 212 1.67 -21.86 -18.84
N ILE A 213 1.92 -21.85 -17.52
CA ILE A 213 1.35 -20.86 -16.61
C ILE A 213 1.87 -19.46 -16.94
N ARG A 214 3.17 -19.32 -17.24
CA ARG A 214 3.76 -18.03 -17.62
C ARG A 214 3.13 -17.48 -18.89
N LYS A 215 2.97 -18.32 -19.91
CA LYS A 215 2.34 -17.94 -21.17
C LYS A 215 0.90 -17.49 -20.95
N GLU A 216 0.12 -18.21 -20.17
CA GLU A 216 -1.27 -17.83 -19.88
C GLU A 216 -1.36 -16.52 -19.08
N LEU A 217 -0.47 -16.31 -18.09
CA LEU A 217 -0.34 -15.05 -17.38
C LEU A 217 0.02 -13.88 -18.30
N ASP A 218 0.97 -14.07 -19.22
CA ASP A 218 1.39 -13.04 -20.17
C ASP A 218 0.30 -12.70 -21.19
N GLU A 219 -0.54 -13.67 -21.57
CA GLU A 219 -1.62 -13.47 -22.55
C GLU A 219 -2.91 -12.93 -21.93
N LYS A 220 -3.27 -13.40 -20.73
CA LYS A 220 -4.58 -13.12 -20.11
C LYS A 220 -4.51 -12.27 -18.84
N GLY A 221 -3.33 -12.12 -18.25
CA GLY A 221 -3.12 -11.44 -16.98
C GLY A 221 -3.57 -12.20 -15.73
N CYS A 222 -4.27 -13.33 -15.89
CA CYS A 222 -4.79 -14.14 -14.79
C CYS A 222 -4.73 -15.63 -15.12
N VAL A 223 -4.37 -16.46 -14.13
CA VAL A 223 -4.49 -17.92 -14.16
C VAL A 223 -5.22 -18.39 -12.90
N VAL A 224 -6.20 -19.28 -13.06
CA VAL A 224 -6.95 -19.85 -11.94
C VAL A 224 -6.66 -21.35 -11.85
N LEU A 225 -6.00 -21.76 -10.78
CA LEU A 225 -5.58 -23.15 -10.55
C LEU A 225 -6.41 -23.75 -9.44
N LYS A 226 -7.09 -24.87 -9.71
CA LYS A 226 -7.81 -25.61 -8.67
C LYS A 226 -6.83 -26.22 -7.68
N ILE A 227 -7.13 -26.09 -6.39
CA ILE A 227 -6.36 -26.79 -5.36
C ILE A 227 -6.95 -28.20 -5.12
N PRO A 228 -6.17 -29.14 -4.55
CA PRO A 228 -6.68 -30.43 -4.11
C PRO A 228 -7.85 -30.27 -3.15
N LYS A 229 -8.82 -31.20 -3.20
CA LYS A 229 -10.06 -31.08 -2.40
C LYS A 229 -9.79 -31.09 -0.90
N GLU A 230 -8.77 -31.84 -0.49
CA GLU A 230 -8.26 -31.96 0.87
C GLU A 230 -7.66 -30.66 1.40
N ASP A 231 -7.22 -29.74 0.53
CA ASP A 231 -6.63 -28.45 0.89
C ASP A 231 -7.67 -27.30 0.91
N VAL A 232 -8.91 -27.58 0.50
CA VAL A 232 -9.99 -26.58 0.50
C VAL A 232 -10.39 -26.25 1.93
N ASN A 233 -10.15 -25.00 2.32
CA ASN A 233 -10.50 -24.45 3.62
C ASN A 233 -11.39 -23.21 3.43
N TYR A 234 -12.68 -23.34 3.77
CA TYR A 234 -13.65 -22.25 3.72
C TYR A 234 -13.54 -21.29 4.91
N ASP A 235 -13.09 -21.76 6.07
CA ASP A 235 -12.98 -20.95 7.29
C ASP A 235 -12.02 -19.77 7.10
N LYS A 236 -11.02 -19.91 6.22
CA LYS A 236 -10.07 -18.84 5.90
C LYS A 236 -10.76 -17.59 5.32
N LEU A 237 -11.93 -17.73 4.69
CA LEU A 237 -12.67 -16.60 4.11
C LEU A 237 -13.12 -15.59 5.17
N ASN A 238 -13.40 -16.04 6.40
CA ASN A 238 -13.83 -15.19 7.52
C ASN A 238 -12.73 -14.23 8.01
N THR A 239 -11.47 -14.47 7.64
CA THR A 239 -10.32 -13.66 8.07
C THR A 239 -9.95 -12.56 7.07
N LYS A 240 -10.54 -12.57 5.87
CA LYS A 240 -10.19 -11.66 4.78
C LYS A 240 -10.68 -10.25 5.06
N VAL A 241 -9.76 -9.28 5.05
CA VAL A 241 -10.13 -7.86 5.11
C VAL A 241 -10.90 -7.39 3.86
N CYS A 242 -10.51 -7.90 2.69
CA CYS A 242 -11.12 -7.55 1.42
C CYS A 242 -12.31 -8.46 1.15
N GLN A 243 -13.52 -7.94 1.36
CA GLN A 243 -14.77 -8.69 1.16
C GLN A 243 -14.91 -9.26 -0.25
N GLN A 244 -14.37 -8.57 -1.27
CA GLN A 244 -14.34 -9.05 -2.66
C GLN A 244 -13.52 -10.35 -2.86
N TYR A 245 -12.65 -10.71 -1.92
CA TYR A 245 -11.88 -11.97 -1.93
C TYR A 245 -12.41 -13.01 -0.94
N ALA A 246 -13.53 -12.73 -0.26
CA ALA A 246 -14.21 -13.65 0.64
C ALA A 246 -15.22 -14.54 -0.13
N LEU A 247 -14.87 -14.98 -1.33
CA LEU A 247 -15.69 -15.82 -2.20
C LEU A 247 -15.17 -17.27 -2.21
N LYS A 248 -16.06 -18.23 -2.49
CA LYS A 248 -15.70 -19.66 -2.54
C LYS A 248 -14.57 -19.95 -3.53
N GLU A 249 -14.48 -19.17 -4.59
CA GLU A 249 -13.46 -19.28 -5.63
C GLU A 249 -12.06 -19.10 -5.03
N PHE A 250 -11.88 -18.25 -4.03
CA PHE A 250 -10.61 -18.07 -3.31
C PHE A 250 -10.35 -19.15 -2.24
N ALA A 251 -11.37 -19.95 -1.89
CA ALA A 251 -11.21 -21.16 -1.10
C ALA A 251 -10.80 -22.36 -1.94
N GLU A 252 -11.38 -22.49 -3.13
CA GLU A 252 -11.23 -23.64 -4.03
C GLU A 252 -10.08 -23.50 -5.05
N ASN A 253 -9.51 -22.30 -5.21
CA ASN A 253 -8.50 -22.03 -6.22
C ASN A 253 -7.35 -21.17 -5.68
N VAL A 254 -6.18 -21.30 -6.32
CA VAL A 254 -5.13 -20.29 -6.36
C VAL A 254 -5.39 -19.42 -7.58
N VAL A 255 -5.56 -18.12 -7.35
CA VAL A 255 -5.67 -17.11 -8.41
C VAL A 255 -4.33 -16.41 -8.50
N LEU A 256 -3.68 -16.48 -9.66
CA LEU A 256 -2.42 -15.81 -9.94
C LEU A 256 -2.67 -14.64 -10.89
N LEU A 257 -2.19 -13.46 -10.53
CA LEU A 257 -2.30 -12.25 -11.35
C LEU A 257 -0.92 -11.77 -11.81
N ASP A 258 -0.79 -11.41 -13.08
CA ASP A 258 0.47 -10.85 -13.62
C ASP A 258 0.54 -9.34 -13.40
N THR A 259 1.30 -8.95 -12.38
CA THR A 259 1.58 -7.56 -12.04
C THR A 259 3.04 -7.23 -12.31
N GLY A 260 3.71 -7.97 -13.20
CA GLY A 260 5.18 -8.02 -13.32
C GLY A 260 5.80 -9.10 -12.42
N HIS A 261 5.06 -9.54 -11.41
CA HIS A 261 5.22 -10.81 -10.70
C HIS A 261 3.92 -11.60 -10.76
N ALA A 262 3.94 -12.86 -10.36
CA ALA A 262 2.72 -13.61 -10.10
C ALA A 262 2.31 -13.37 -8.64
N VAL A 263 1.14 -12.75 -8.42
CA VAL A 263 0.65 -12.32 -7.09
C VAL A 263 -0.71 -12.93 -6.77
#